data_AF-A0A6C0HVU2-F1
#
_entry.id   AF-A0A6C0HVU2-F1
#
_cell.length_a   1.000
_cell.length_b   1.000
_cell.length_c   1.000
_cell.angle_alpha   90.00
_cell.angle_beta   90.00
_cell.angle_gamma   90.00
#
_symmetry.space_group_name_H-M   'P 1'
#
loop_
_entity.id
_entity.type
_entity.pdbx_description
1 polymer ?
#
loop_
_entity_poly.entity_id
_entity_poly.type
_entity_poly.pdbx_seq_one_letter_code
_entity_poly.pdbx_strand_id
1 'polypeptide(L)'
;MELINSYLLKYNLGLDAGDNLTNILFENNTIIPCDKNISFIIPELDEEYKIDIIMGNNILASDNIILDRIQLNNLEVKKIFFYIKLSIHGIIITISTKAQTIIYKNFIKYYDNNINYYIKTIDTNFYKLRFDIIQTIKIIRKKIKLGLLIFDEETNNILEDKLNKIINSIDTLPTQKMLDIKNNLKIKFFID
;
A
#
# COMPACT_ATOMS: atom_id res chain seq x y z
N MET A 1 -5.92 -19.68 -5.03
CA MET A 1 -5.14 -18.42 -4.94
C MET A 1 -6.15 -17.29 -5.09
N GLU A 2 -6.57 -16.67 -3.99
CA GLU A 2 -7.50 -15.54 -4.06
C GLU A 2 -6.78 -14.35 -4.69
N LEU A 3 -7.35 -13.80 -5.78
CA LEU A 3 -6.93 -12.49 -6.27
C LEU A 3 -7.30 -11.48 -5.18
N ILE A 4 -6.30 -11.00 -4.44
CA ILE A 4 -6.49 -9.84 -3.58
C ILE A 4 -6.64 -8.66 -4.53
N ASN A 5 -7.88 -8.20 -4.73
CA ASN A 5 -8.12 -6.94 -5.40
C ASN A 5 -7.35 -5.85 -4.66
N SER A 6 -6.51 -5.13 -5.38
CA SER A 6 -5.78 -4.00 -4.85
C SER A 6 -6.29 -2.71 -5.47
N TYR A 7 -6.15 -1.62 -4.73
CA TYR A 7 -6.52 -0.29 -5.22
C TYR A 7 -5.50 0.77 -4.80
N LEU A 8 -5.60 1.97 -5.36
CA LEU A 8 -4.76 3.10 -4.98
C LEU A 8 -5.59 4.16 -4.25
N LEU A 9 -5.05 4.73 -3.17
CA LEU A 9 -5.64 5.94 -2.57
C LEU A 9 -5.66 7.10 -3.57
N LYS A 10 -6.77 7.84 -3.61
CA LYS A 10 -6.90 9.03 -4.47
C LYS A 10 -6.33 10.30 -3.82
N TYR A 11 -6.42 10.39 -2.49
CA TYR A 11 -5.94 11.51 -1.67
C TYR A 11 -5.05 10.99 -0.54
N ASN A 12 -4.31 11.88 0.13
CA ASN A 12 -3.60 11.49 1.33
C ASN A 12 -4.58 11.15 2.44
N LEU A 13 -4.27 10.12 3.23
CA LEU A 13 -4.93 9.85 4.50
C LEU A 13 -4.00 10.30 5.63
N GLY A 14 -4.50 11.13 6.52
CA GLY A 14 -3.76 11.70 7.64
C GLY A 14 -4.55 11.75 8.93
N LEU A 15 -3.91 12.30 9.96
CA LEU A 15 -4.55 12.65 11.23
C LEU A 15 -4.27 14.13 11.57
N ASP A 16 -5.22 14.78 12.23
CA ASP A 16 -4.98 16.02 12.97
C ASP A 16 -5.07 15.71 14.46
N ALA A 17 -4.07 16.15 15.22
CA ALA A 17 -3.95 15.96 16.65
C ALA A 17 -4.06 17.33 17.38
N GLY A 18 -4.96 18.18 16.92
CA GLY A 18 -5.28 19.46 17.57
C GLY A 18 -4.38 20.63 17.19
N ASP A 19 -3.49 20.47 16.22
CA ASP A 19 -2.65 21.54 15.68
C ASP A 19 -3.17 22.10 14.34
N ASN A 20 -4.31 21.57 13.86
CA ASN A 20 -4.90 21.87 12.55
C ASN A 20 -3.95 21.54 11.38
N LEU A 21 -2.98 20.63 11.59
CA LEU A 21 -2.10 20.13 10.55
C LEU A 21 -2.49 18.71 10.16
N THR A 22 -2.49 18.46 8.85
CA THR A 22 -2.70 17.12 8.31
C THR A 22 -1.39 16.35 8.39
N ASN A 23 -1.23 15.53 9.44
CA ASN A 23 -0.11 14.61 9.58
C ASN A 23 -0.34 13.40 8.65
N ILE A 24 0.28 13.44 7.47
CA ILE A 24 0.09 12.41 6.43
C ILE A 24 0.60 11.05 6.89
N LEU A 25 -0.28 10.06 6.85
CA LEU A 25 0.03 8.67 7.21
C LEU A 25 0.22 7.80 5.98
N PHE A 26 -0.65 7.97 5.00
CA PHE A 26 -0.56 7.31 3.69
C PHE A 26 -0.69 8.38 2.63
N GLU A 27 0.27 8.43 1.72
CA GLU A 27 0.24 9.34 0.59
C GLU A 27 -0.81 8.90 -0.43
N ASN A 28 -1.25 9.84 -1.25
CA ASN A 28 -1.98 9.53 -2.46
C ASN A 28 -1.20 8.48 -3.28
N ASN A 29 -1.90 7.60 -3.98
CA ASN A 29 -1.33 6.46 -4.68
C ASN A 29 -0.70 5.38 -3.77
N THR A 30 -0.93 5.39 -2.46
CA THR A 30 -0.64 4.21 -1.64
C THR A 30 -1.49 3.02 -2.12
N ILE A 31 -0.86 1.85 -2.28
CA ILE A 31 -1.55 0.60 -2.63
C ILE A 31 -2.25 0.02 -1.40
N ILE A 32 -3.54 -0.31 -1.54
CA ILE A 32 -4.41 -0.91 -0.53
C ILE A 32 -4.71 -2.36 -0.97
N PRO A 33 -4.76 -3.37 -0.08
CA PRO A 33 -4.63 -3.28 1.39
C PRO A 33 -3.19 -3.05 1.88
N CYS A 34 -3.05 -2.25 2.94
CA CYS A 34 -1.79 -1.97 3.61
C CYS A 34 -2.02 -1.59 5.08
N ASP A 35 -0.97 -1.57 5.87
CA ASP A 35 -1.00 -1.15 7.27
C ASP A 35 0.20 -0.28 7.65
N LYS A 36 0.06 0.48 8.73
CA LYS A 36 1.10 1.35 9.27
C LYS A 36 0.96 1.48 10.78
N ASN A 37 2.11 1.43 11.45
CA ASN A 37 2.26 1.71 12.86
C ASN A 37 2.86 3.10 13.05
N ILE A 38 2.22 3.91 13.87
CA ILE A 38 2.73 5.22 14.27
C ILE A 38 2.59 5.40 15.77
N SER A 39 3.39 6.28 16.34
CA SER A 39 3.23 6.70 17.72
C SER A 39 3.43 8.19 17.80
N PHE A 40 2.60 8.87 18.57
CA PHE A 40 2.76 10.29 18.85
C PHE A 40 2.63 10.56 20.35
N ILE A 41 3.18 11.69 20.75
CA ILE A 41 3.13 12.19 22.11
C ILE A 41 2.00 13.22 22.13
N ILE A 42 1.05 13.00 23.02
CA ILE A 42 -0.05 13.94 23.25
C ILE A 42 0.35 14.76 24.49
N PRO A 43 0.16 16.09 24.46
CA PRO A 43 0.36 16.91 25.66
C PRO A 43 -0.53 16.41 26.81
N GLU A 44 -0.09 16.59 28.06
CA GLU A 44 -0.93 16.32 29.23
C GLU A 44 -2.18 17.20 29.15
N LEU A 45 -3.36 16.59 29.17
CA LEU A 45 -4.64 17.27 29.06
C LEU A 45 -5.62 16.69 30.08
N ASP A 46 -6.26 17.58 30.83
CA ASP A 46 -7.06 17.24 32.00
C ASP A 46 -8.51 16.79 31.68
N GLU A 47 -8.97 16.90 30.42
CA GLU A 47 -10.40 16.70 30.11
C GLU A 47 -10.67 15.84 28.85
N GLU A 48 -10.27 16.29 27.66
CA GLU A 48 -10.60 15.61 26.40
C GLU A 48 -9.57 15.93 25.31
N TYR A 49 -9.13 14.92 24.56
CA TYR A 49 -8.32 15.13 23.36
C TYR A 49 -8.99 14.54 22.12
N LYS A 50 -9.06 15.36 21.06
CA LYS A 50 -9.70 15.02 19.79
C LYS A 50 -8.64 14.76 18.72
N ILE A 51 -8.81 13.67 18.00
CA ILE A 51 -7.98 13.31 16.86
C ILE A 51 -8.89 13.10 15.66
N ASP A 52 -8.72 13.92 14.65
CA ASP A 52 -9.51 13.84 13.42
C ASP A 52 -8.79 12.96 12.39
N ILE A 53 -9.54 12.04 11.78
CA ILE A 53 -9.08 11.24 10.65
C ILE A 53 -9.44 12.00 9.38
N ILE A 54 -8.43 12.32 8.58
CA ILE A 54 -8.56 13.30 7.50
C ILE A 54 -8.18 12.67 6.17
N MET A 55 -8.93 13.02 5.13
CA MET A 55 -8.64 12.69 3.75
C MET A 55 -8.56 13.96 2.90
N GLY A 56 -7.44 14.17 2.23
CA GLY A 56 -7.24 15.33 1.37
C GLY A 56 -5.77 15.62 1.11
N ASN A 57 -5.49 16.64 0.30
CA ASN A 57 -4.12 16.98 -0.12
C ASN A 57 -3.63 18.33 0.45
N ASN A 58 -4.47 19.03 1.22
CA ASN A 58 -4.09 20.31 1.81
C ASN A 58 -3.27 20.09 3.09
N ILE A 59 -2.42 21.05 3.43
CA ILE A 59 -1.60 21.00 4.65
C ILE A 59 -2.48 21.20 5.89
N LEU A 60 -3.42 22.14 5.83
CA LEU A 60 -4.33 22.44 6.92
C LEU A 60 -5.47 21.41 6.98
N ALA A 61 -5.73 20.90 8.18
CA ALA A 61 -6.78 19.92 8.45
C ALA A 61 -8.18 20.46 8.12
N SER A 62 -8.43 21.72 8.46
CA SER A 62 -9.68 22.44 8.16
C SER A 62 -10.05 22.50 6.67
N ASP A 63 -9.06 22.38 5.79
CA ASP A 63 -9.25 22.49 4.33
C ASP A 63 -9.44 21.11 3.67
N ASN A 64 -9.47 20.05 4.47
CA ASN A 64 -9.64 18.67 4.03
C ASN A 64 -10.95 18.06 4.55
N ILE A 65 -11.27 16.85 4.10
CA ILE A 65 -12.46 16.13 4.56
C ILE A 65 -12.13 15.39 5.85
N ILE A 66 -12.83 15.72 6.92
CA ILE A 66 -12.83 14.92 8.15
C ILE A 66 -13.70 13.70 7.90
N LEU A 67 -13.07 12.53 7.89
CA LEU A 67 -13.76 11.25 7.71
C LEU A 67 -14.42 10.78 9.01
N ASP A 68 -13.74 11.01 10.13
CA ASP A 68 -14.19 10.60 11.45
C ASP A 68 -13.38 11.29 12.56
N ARG A 69 -13.89 11.30 13.79
CA ARG A 69 -13.27 11.94 14.96
C ARG A 69 -13.18 10.97 16.12
N ILE A 70 -11.98 10.83 16.66
CA ILE A 70 -11.68 10.01 17.82
C ILE A 70 -11.59 10.92 19.03
N GLN A 71 -12.40 10.64 20.05
CA GLN A 71 -12.35 11.32 21.34
C GLN A 71 -11.65 10.43 22.35
N LEU A 72 -10.60 10.94 22.98
CA LEU A 72 -9.87 10.27 24.03
C LEU A 72 -10.05 11.04 25.34
N ASN A 73 -10.57 10.35 26.35
CA ASN A 73 -10.87 10.92 27.67
C ASN A 73 -9.97 10.29 28.73
N ASN A 74 -9.65 11.05 29.78
CA ASN A 74 -8.93 10.58 30.97
C ASN A 74 -7.59 9.86 30.65
N LEU A 75 -6.78 10.43 29.76
CA LEU A 75 -5.48 9.87 29.41
C LEU A 75 -4.41 10.29 30.42
N GLU A 76 -4.06 9.41 31.36
CA GLU A 76 -2.87 9.57 32.22
C GLU A 76 -1.54 9.39 31.43
N VAL A 77 -1.61 9.12 30.12
CA VAL A 77 -0.48 8.63 29.33
C VAL A 77 -0.07 9.62 28.25
N LYS A 78 1.19 10.06 28.28
CA LYS A 78 1.79 11.00 27.31
C LYS A 78 1.95 10.44 25.90
N LYS A 79 1.96 9.11 25.72
CA LYS A 79 2.30 8.47 24.43
C LYS A 79 1.22 7.49 24.00
N ILE A 80 0.75 7.69 22.78
CA ILE A 80 -0.26 6.84 22.15
C ILE A 80 0.33 6.18 20.90
N PHE A 81 -0.02 4.92 20.71
CA PHE A 81 0.33 4.09 19.57
C PHE A 81 -0.91 3.84 18.73
N PHE A 82 -0.80 4.10 17.43
CA PHE A 82 -1.83 3.86 16.45
C PHE A 82 -1.35 2.78 15.50
N TYR A 83 -2.15 1.72 15.39
CA TYR A 83 -2.07 0.75 14.32
C TYR A 83 -3.21 1.04 13.35
N ILE A 84 -2.90 1.37 12.11
CA ILE A 84 -3.90 1.70 11.09
C ILE A 84 -3.76 0.72 9.94
N LYS A 85 -4.87 0.09 9.56
CA LYS A 85 -4.97 -0.86 8.46
C LYS A 85 -5.99 -0.37 7.45
N LEU A 86 -5.53 -0.13 6.24
CA LEU A 86 -6.38 0.10 5.08
C LEU A 86 -6.69 -1.23 4.43
N SER A 87 -7.98 -1.54 4.31
CA SER A 87 -8.48 -2.69 3.57
C SER A 87 -9.27 -2.21 2.36
N ILE A 88 -9.54 -3.12 1.43
CA ILE A 88 -10.46 -2.79 0.33
C ILE A 88 -11.84 -2.36 0.86
N HIS A 89 -12.27 -2.86 2.03
CA HIS A 89 -13.59 -2.62 2.61
C HIS A 89 -13.69 -1.33 3.44
N GLY A 90 -12.57 -0.73 3.81
CA GLY A 90 -12.55 0.40 4.73
C GLY A 90 -11.24 0.52 5.51
N ILE A 91 -11.21 1.56 6.33
CA ILE A 91 -10.12 1.89 7.25
C ILE A 91 -10.42 1.21 8.59
N ILE A 92 -9.44 0.52 9.18
CA ILE A 92 -9.49 0.03 10.56
C ILE A 92 -8.38 0.74 11.33
N ILE A 93 -8.74 1.35 12.45
CA ILE A 93 -7.78 1.99 13.36
C ILE A 93 -7.80 1.22 14.68
N THR A 94 -6.65 1.01 15.28
CA THR A 94 -6.52 0.45 16.62
C THR A 94 -5.61 1.39 17.39
N ILE A 95 -6.10 1.85 18.54
CA ILE A 95 -5.37 2.77 19.39
C ILE A 95 -4.95 2.01 20.63
N SER A 96 -3.72 2.23 21.06
CA SER A 96 -3.25 1.68 22.32
C SER A 96 -2.39 2.69 23.05
N THR A 97 -2.55 2.72 24.35
CA THR A 97 -1.66 3.37 25.30
C THR A 97 -0.95 2.28 26.09
N LYS A 98 0.09 2.63 26.85
CA LYS A 98 0.75 1.68 27.76
C LYS A 98 -0.23 1.09 28.81
N ALA A 99 -1.27 1.84 29.17
CA ALA A 99 -2.21 1.45 30.21
C ALA A 99 -3.49 0.80 29.66
N GLN A 100 -3.87 1.11 28.41
CA GLN A 100 -5.15 0.69 27.85
C GLN A 100 -5.09 0.54 26.34
N THR A 101 -5.53 -0.61 25.82
CA THR A 101 -5.80 -0.75 24.38
C THR A 101 -7.24 -0.31 24.12
N ILE A 102 -7.41 0.81 23.41
CA ILE A 102 -8.72 1.25 22.92
C ILE A 102 -8.84 0.79 21.48
N ILE A 103 -9.54 -0.32 21.27
CA ILE A 103 -9.84 -0.80 19.91
C ILE A 103 -10.90 0.13 19.30
N TYR A 104 -10.47 1.22 18.68
CA TYR A 104 -11.34 2.12 17.96
C TYR A 104 -11.63 1.60 16.54
N LYS A 105 -12.51 0.61 16.46
CA LYS A 105 -12.88 0.02 15.17
C LYS A 105 -13.98 0.83 14.50
N ASN A 106 -13.63 1.88 13.77
CA ASN A 106 -14.56 2.44 12.80
C ASN A 106 -14.46 1.68 11.48
N PHE A 107 -15.60 1.42 10.83
CA PHE A 107 -15.68 0.92 9.46
C PHE A 107 -16.06 2.12 8.59
N ILE A 108 -15.06 2.91 8.20
CA ILE A 108 -15.28 3.96 7.20
C ILE A 108 -15.37 3.25 5.85
N LYS A 109 -16.59 2.90 5.46
CA LYS A 109 -16.86 2.26 4.17
C LYS A 109 -16.52 3.27 3.08
N TYR A 110 -15.66 2.87 2.14
CA TYR A 110 -15.52 3.53 0.85
C TYR A 110 -16.76 3.37 -0.05
N TYR A 111 -17.79 2.68 0.45
CA TYR A 111 -18.90 2.08 -0.30
C TYR A 111 -20.23 2.69 0.11
N ASP A 112 -20.53 3.86 -0.44
CA ASP A 112 -21.92 4.16 -0.79
C ASP A 112 -21.95 4.56 -2.26
N ASN A 113 -22.34 3.61 -3.12
CA ASN A 113 -22.53 3.65 -4.59
C ASN A 113 -21.48 4.36 -5.49
N ASN A 114 -20.45 4.98 -4.93
CA ASN A 114 -19.52 5.90 -5.57
C ASN A 114 -18.07 5.54 -5.23
N ILE A 115 -17.68 4.31 -5.56
CA ILE A 115 -16.32 3.74 -5.39
C ILE A 115 -15.20 4.69 -5.89
N ASN A 116 -15.52 5.65 -6.77
CA ASN A 116 -14.61 6.60 -7.39
C ASN A 116 -14.19 7.83 -6.53
N TYR A 117 -14.78 8.06 -5.34
CA TYR A 117 -14.46 9.28 -4.59
C TYR A 117 -13.10 9.25 -3.90
N TYR A 118 -12.68 8.13 -3.31
CA TYR A 118 -11.47 8.08 -2.45
C TYR A 118 -10.43 7.05 -2.88
N ILE A 119 -10.82 6.18 -3.79
CA ILE A 119 -10.00 5.10 -4.32
C ILE A 119 -10.02 5.20 -5.84
N LYS A 120 -8.86 5.00 -6.47
CA LYS A 120 -8.79 4.80 -7.91
C LYS A 120 -8.49 3.33 -8.21
N THR A 121 -9.22 2.79 -9.18
CA THR A 121 -9.02 1.41 -9.64
C THR A 121 -7.58 1.23 -10.08
N ILE A 122 -6.93 0.22 -9.53
CA ILE A 122 -5.72 -0.31 -10.12
C ILE A 122 -6.10 -1.00 -11.43
N ASP A 123 -5.34 -0.77 -12.50
CA ASP A 123 -5.41 -1.64 -13.67
C ASP A 123 -4.94 -3.04 -13.22
N THR A 124 -5.88 -3.88 -12.79
CA THR A 124 -5.59 -5.22 -12.31
C THR A 124 -4.91 -6.07 -13.38
N ASN A 125 -5.11 -5.75 -14.66
CA ASN A 125 -4.41 -6.42 -15.75
C ASN A 125 -2.93 -6.04 -15.75
N PHE A 126 -2.59 -4.77 -15.54
CA PHE A 126 -1.20 -4.33 -15.38
C PHE A 126 -0.49 -5.08 -14.25
N TYR A 127 -1.08 -5.10 -13.04
CA TYR A 127 -0.41 -5.72 -11.89
C TYR A 127 -0.36 -7.24 -11.96
N LYS A 128 -1.41 -7.88 -12.50
CA LYS A 128 -1.38 -9.32 -12.78
C LYS A 128 -0.27 -9.65 -13.78
N LEU A 129 -0.14 -8.85 -14.83
CA LEU A 129 0.88 -9.03 -15.86
C LEU A 129 2.30 -8.81 -15.30
N ARG A 130 2.47 -7.80 -14.44
CA ARG A 130 3.71 -7.56 -13.69
C ARG A 130 4.10 -8.77 -12.86
N PHE A 131 3.16 -9.28 -12.06
CA PHE A 131 3.40 -10.43 -11.20
C PHE A 131 3.78 -11.67 -12.03
N ASP A 132 3.04 -11.94 -13.10
CA ASP A 132 3.31 -13.06 -14.00
C ASP A 132 4.73 -13.00 -14.59
N ILE A 133 5.19 -11.81 -15.00
CA ILE A 133 6.54 -11.62 -15.53
C ILE A 133 7.58 -11.90 -14.44
N ILE A 134 7.41 -11.36 -13.23
CA ILE A 134 8.33 -11.59 -12.11
C ILE A 134 8.42 -13.08 -11.75
N GLN A 135 7.29 -13.79 -11.72
CA GLN A 135 7.28 -15.24 -11.45
C GLN A 135 7.97 -16.02 -12.57
N THR A 136 7.73 -15.64 -13.82
CA THR A 136 8.39 -16.26 -14.99
C THR A 136 9.91 -16.12 -14.89
N ILE A 137 10.41 -14.93 -14.53
CA ILE A 137 11.85 -14.68 -14.32
C ILE A 137 12.40 -15.56 -13.18
N LYS A 138 11.67 -15.69 -12.06
CA LYS A 138 12.07 -16.57 -10.95
C LYS A 138 12.18 -18.04 -11.39
N ILE A 139 11.26 -18.50 -12.24
CA ILE A 139 11.30 -19.86 -12.79
C ILE A 139 12.54 -20.05 -13.69
N ILE A 140 12.85 -19.09 -14.56
CA ILE A 140 14.05 -19.13 -15.42
C ILE A 140 15.31 -19.28 -14.56
N ARG A 141 15.48 -18.39 -13.56
CA ARG A 141 16.63 -18.44 -12.63
C ARG A 141 16.73 -19.78 -11.91
N LYS A 142 15.59 -20.32 -11.47
CA LYS A 142 15.54 -21.63 -10.82
C LYS A 142 15.97 -22.75 -11.78
N LYS A 143 15.49 -22.75 -13.02
CA LYS A 143 15.88 -23.73 -14.05
C LYS A 143 17.38 -23.66 -14.36
N ILE A 144 17.97 -22.46 -14.48
CA ILE A 144 19.42 -22.28 -14.66
C ILE A 144 20.19 -22.85 -13.48
N LYS A 145 19.81 -22.48 -12.24
CA LYS A 145 20.45 -22.99 -11.02
C LYS A 145 20.40 -24.51 -10.89
N LEU A 146 19.33 -25.14 -11.40
CA LEU A 146 19.16 -26.59 -11.42
C LEU A 146 19.84 -27.27 -12.61
N GLY A 147 20.52 -26.54 -13.49
CA GLY A 147 21.15 -27.08 -14.70
C GLY A 147 20.16 -27.54 -15.77
N LEU A 148 18.90 -27.15 -15.67
CA LEU A 148 17.85 -27.48 -16.65
C LEU A 148 17.90 -26.55 -17.88
N LEU A 149 18.59 -25.41 -17.75
CA LEU A 149 18.95 -24.51 -18.83
C LEU A 149 20.45 -24.25 -18.69
N ILE A 150 21.24 -24.76 -19.62
CA ILE A 150 22.71 -24.66 -19.59
C ILE A 150 23.15 -23.63 -20.62
N PHE A 151 23.87 -22.62 -20.14
CA PHE A 151 24.50 -21.59 -20.96
C PHE A 151 25.97 -21.47 -20.52
N ASP A 152 26.83 -20.98 -21.41
CA ASP A 152 28.17 -20.55 -21.00
C ASP A 152 28.10 -19.36 -20.01
N GLU A 153 29.22 -19.10 -19.33
CA GLU A 153 29.30 -18.07 -18.29
C GLU A 153 28.98 -16.66 -18.81
N GLU A 154 29.48 -16.32 -20.00
CA GLU A 154 29.24 -15.03 -20.67
C GLU A 154 27.75 -14.83 -20.95
N THR A 155 27.09 -15.85 -21.50
CA THR A 155 25.66 -15.85 -21.80
C THR A 155 24.81 -15.76 -20.54
N ASN A 156 25.20 -16.41 -19.45
CA ASN A 156 24.52 -16.30 -18.16
C ASN A 156 24.57 -14.88 -17.59
N ASN A 157 25.74 -14.24 -17.64
CA ASN A 157 25.91 -12.86 -17.17
C ASN A 157 25.05 -11.87 -17.98
N ILE A 158 25.07 -11.99 -19.30
CA ILE A 158 24.24 -11.18 -20.20
C ILE A 158 22.74 -11.39 -19.92
N LEU A 159 22.35 -12.63 -19.64
CA LEU A 159 20.95 -12.97 -19.35
C LEU A 159 20.51 -12.36 -18.02
N GLU A 160 21.30 -12.49 -16.95
CA GLU A 160 20.98 -11.91 -15.64
C GLU A 160 20.84 -10.39 -15.71
N ASP A 161 21.73 -9.70 -16.43
CA ASP A 161 21.63 -8.26 -16.67
C ASP A 161 20.33 -7.88 -17.37
N LYS A 162 19.92 -8.65 -18.39
CA LYS A 162 18.66 -8.42 -19.12
C LYS A 162 17.44 -8.64 -18.21
N LEU A 163 17.44 -9.71 -17.41
CA LEU A 163 16.34 -10.01 -16.49
C LEU A 163 16.21 -8.93 -15.41
N ASN A 164 17.34 -8.45 -14.86
CA ASN A 164 17.36 -7.35 -13.90
C ASN A 164 16.84 -6.03 -14.50
N LYS A 165 17.24 -5.70 -15.73
CA LYS A 165 16.71 -4.52 -16.44
C LYS A 165 15.19 -4.59 -16.62
N ILE A 166 14.65 -5.78 -16.92
CA ILE A 166 13.19 -5.97 -17.01
C ILE A 166 12.54 -5.72 -15.66
N ILE A 167 13.03 -6.34 -14.57
CA ILE A 167 12.47 -6.15 -13.22
C ILE A 167 12.47 -4.67 -12.81
N ASN A 168 13.57 -3.97 -13.08
CA ASN A 168 13.73 -2.58 -12.65
C ASN A 168 12.90 -1.58 -13.46
N SER A 169 12.48 -1.95 -14.68
CA SER A 169 11.72 -1.06 -15.57
C SER A 169 10.23 -1.39 -15.66
N ILE A 170 9.80 -2.56 -15.21
CA ILE A 170 8.44 -3.08 -15.41
C ILE A 170 7.34 -2.15 -14.88
N ASP A 171 7.62 -1.42 -13.80
CA ASP A 171 6.68 -0.49 -13.15
C ASP A 171 6.41 0.78 -13.97
N THR A 172 7.17 1.00 -15.05
CA THR A 172 7.07 2.17 -15.93
C THR A 172 6.64 1.84 -17.37
N LEU A 173 6.45 0.55 -17.69
CA LEU A 173 6.14 0.12 -19.05
C LEU A 173 4.63 0.11 -19.32
N PRO A 174 4.17 0.50 -20.52
CA PRO A 174 2.77 0.29 -20.91
C PRO A 174 2.38 -1.19 -20.90
N THR A 175 1.11 -1.49 -20.58
CA THR A 175 0.56 -2.86 -20.48
C THR A 175 0.86 -3.73 -21.72
N GLN A 176 0.77 -3.17 -22.93
CA GLN A 176 1.08 -3.92 -24.17
C GLN A 176 2.54 -4.39 -24.22
N LYS A 177 3.50 -3.54 -23.85
CA LYS A 177 4.93 -3.91 -23.83
C LYS A 177 5.21 -4.99 -22.79
N MET A 178 4.52 -4.95 -21.66
CA MET A 178 4.62 -6.01 -20.65
C MET A 178 4.08 -7.34 -21.19
N LEU A 179 3.01 -7.32 -21.96
CA LEU A 179 2.44 -8.53 -22.57
C LEU A 179 3.44 -9.16 -23.55
N ASP A 180 4.07 -8.32 -24.36
CA ASP A 180 5.12 -8.75 -25.29
C ASP A 180 6.33 -9.35 -24.54
N ILE A 181 6.75 -8.74 -23.42
CA ILE A 181 7.81 -9.29 -22.56
C ILE A 181 7.43 -10.66 -22.01
N LYS A 182 6.22 -10.80 -21.45
CA LYS A 182 5.73 -12.06 -20.89
C LYS A 182 5.74 -13.18 -21.95
N ASN A 183 5.23 -12.89 -23.14
CA ASN A 183 5.17 -13.86 -24.23
C ASN A 183 6.58 -14.25 -24.71
N ASN A 184 7.48 -13.27 -24.86
CA ASN A 184 8.86 -13.54 -25.27
C ASN A 184 9.63 -14.38 -24.24
N LEU A 185 9.43 -14.15 -22.94
CA LEU A 185 10.05 -14.98 -21.90
C LEU A 185 9.55 -16.43 -21.96
N LYS A 186 8.23 -16.64 -22.14
CA LYS A 186 7.67 -17.99 -22.28
C LYS A 186 8.20 -18.71 -23.51
N ILE A 187 8.26 -18.05 -24.67
CA ILE A 187 8.74 -18.64 -25.93
C ILE A 187 10.22 -19.00 -25.84
N LYS A 188 11.07 -18.07 -25.36
CA LYS A 188 12.53 -18.28 -25.33
C LYS A 188 12.97 -19.38 -24.37
N PHE A 189 12.21 -19.60 -23.30
CA PHE A 189 12.62 -20.49 -22.21
C PHE A 189 11.65 -21.66 -22.00
N PHE A 190 10.69 -21.86 -22.90
CA PHE A 190 9.66 -22.91 -22.89
C PHE A 190 9.12 -23.16 -21.47
N ILE A 191 8.47 -22.13 -20.94
CA ILE A 191 7.92 -22.11 -19.58
C ILE A 191 6.43 -22.37 -19.66
N ASP A 192 6.08 -23.64 -19.51
CA ASP A 192 4.70 -24.12 -19.36
C ASP A 192 4.15 -23.75 -17.98
#